data_AF-A0A7S7LVZ4-F1
#
_entry.id   AF-A0A7S7LVZ4-F1
#
_cell.length_a   1.000
_cell.length_b   1.000
_cell.length_c   1.000
_cell.angle_alpha   90.00
_cell.angle_beta   90.00
_cell.angle_gamma   90.00
#
_symmetry.space_group_name_H-M   'P 1'
#
loop_
_entity.id
_entity.type
_entity.pdbx_description
1 polymer ?
#
loop_
_entity_poly.entity_id
_entity_poly.type
_entity_poly.pdbx_seq_one_letter_code
_entity_poly.pdbx_strand_id
1 'polypeptide(L)'
;MNILEDKLQNFIEESSWTFAKTYSDTWPHWYIVQEQVDNELFLKLADYIDDNGYKEFFYSKQMTFFDYGKHTYWHMENIINRCLLANTYHRRVVDGRLPKEKN
;
A
#
# COMPACT_ATOMS: atom_id res chain seq x y z
N MET A 1 -1.92 19.28 1.34
CA MET A 1 -2.85 18.27 0.81
C MET A 1 -2.23 17.82 -0.51
N ASN A 2 -1.64 16.63 -0.55
CA ASN A 2 -0.99 16.13 -1.77
C ASN A 2 -2.11 15.78 -2.75
N ILE A 3 -2.21 16.53 -3.83
CA ILE A 3 -3.18 16.30 -4.89
C ILE A 3 -2.56 15.24 -5.79
N LEU A 4 -3.17 14.06 -5.83
CA LEU A 4 -2.80 13.03 -6.79
C LEU A 4 -3.35 13.45 -8.16
N GLU A 5 -2.55 13.32 -9.21
CA GLU A 5 -3.00 13.65 -10.57
C GLU A 5 -4.19 12.76 -10.97
N ASP A 6 -5.17 13.33 -11.67
CA ASP A 6 -6.41 12.62 -12.10
C ASP A 6 -6.11 11.29 -12.82
N LYS A 7 -5.02 11.24 -13.62
CA LYS A 7 -4.60 10.00 -14.30
C LYS A 7 -4.19 8.90 -13.33
N LEU A 8 -3.46 9.23 -12.27
CA LEU A 8 -3.06 8.27 -11.26
C LEU A 8 -4.24 7.86 -10.37
N GLN A 9 -5.16 8.78 -10.09
CA GLN A 9 -6.42 8.46 -9.43
C GLN A 9 -7.21 7.42 -10.24
N ASN A 10 -7.46 7.70 -11.52
CA ASN A 10 -8.19 6.78 -12.41
C ASN A 10 -7.50 5.43 -12.48
N PHE A 11 -6.16 5.42 -12.63
CA PHE A 11 -5.37 4.19 -12.61
C PHE A 11 -5.60 3.35 -11.33
N ILE A 12 -5.60 3.99 -10.15
CA ILE A 12 -5.85 3.31 -8.87
C ILE A 12 -7.27 2.74 -8.81
N GLU A 13 -8.26 3.49 -9.29
CA GLU A 13 -9.68 3.14 -9.23
C GLU A 13 -10.03 2.00 -10.21
N GLU A 14 -9.46 2.01 -11.40
CA GLU A 14 -9.74 1.05 -12.48
C GLU A 14 -8.89 -0.22 -12.40
N SER A 15 -7.76 -0.17 -11.67
CA SER A 15 -6.88 -1.32 -11.50
C SER A 15 -7.58 -2.51 -10.85
N SER A 16 -7.31 -3.71 -11.37
CA SER A 16 -7.78 -4.97 -10.78
C SER A 16 -6.87 -5.43 -9.64
N TRP A 17 -7.19 -4.99 -8.43
CA TRP A 17 -6.42 -5.29 -7.22
C TRP A 17 -6.60 -6.75 -6.77
N THR A 18 -5.49 -7.49 -6.70
CA THR A 18 -5.48 -8.89 -6.25
C THR A 18 -5.35 -8.96 -4.73
N PHE A 19 -6.25 -9.69 -4.05
CA PHE A 19 -6.16 -9.90 -2.61
C PHE A 19 -5.05 -10.91 -2.25
N ALA A 20 -4.15 -10.52 -1.35
CA ALA A 20 -3.06 -11.36 -0.90
C ALA A 20 -3.52 -12.37 0.16
N LYS A 21 -3.50 -13.66 -0.17
CA LYS A 21 -3.93 -14.75 0.74
C LYS A 21 -2.91 -15.08 1.82
N THR A 22 -1.61 -14.95 1.54
CA THR A 22 -0.52 -15.40 2.42
C THR A 22 -0.55 -14.74 3.81
N TYR A 23 -1.04 -13.50 3.89
CA TYR A 23 -1.15 -12.74 5.13
C TYR A 23 -2.57 -12.24 5.40
N SER A 24 -3.61 -12.84 4.80
CA SER A 24 -4.99 -12.33 4.92
C SER A 24 -5.47 -12.21 6.38
N ASP A 25 -5.06 -13.13 7.23
CA ASP A 25 -5.51 -13.20 8.63
C ASP A 25 -4.79 -12.18 9.52
N THR A 26 -3.57 -11.79 9.15
CA THR A 26 -2.71 -10.92 9.97
C THR A 26 -2.60 -9.52 9.38
N TRP A 27 -2.39 -9.41 8.08
CA TRP A 27 -2.15 -8.17 7.35
C TRP A 27 -2.93 -8.19 6.02
N PRO A 28 -4.27 -8.04 6.05
CA PRO A 28 -5.08 -8.04 4.84
C PRO A 28 -4.70 -6.85 3.95
N HIS A 29 -4.21 -7.16 2.75
CA HIS A 29 -3.79 -6.20 1.75
C HIS A 29 -4.09 -6.72 0.34
N TRP A 30 -4.01 -5.80 -0.62
CA TRP A 30 -4.15 -6.08 -2.03
C TRP A 30 -2.92 -5.59 -2.77
N TYR A 31 -2.72 -6.08 -3.97
CA TYR A 31 -1.61 -5.66 -4.82
C TYR A 31 -1.97 -5.64 -6.29
N ILE A 32 -1.19 -4.89 -7.05
CA ILE A 32 -1.09 -4.97 -8.50
C ILE A 32 0.35 -5.33 -8.87
N VAL A 33 0.51 -6.03 -9.99
CA VAL A 33 1.80 -6.48 -10.52
C VAL A 33 2.09 -5.68 -11.78
N GLN A 34 3.30 -5.12 -11.88
CA GLN A 34 3.71 -4.20 -12.94
C GLN A 34 3.40 -4.74 -14.34
N GLU A 35 3.67 -6.02 -14.60
CA GLU A 35 3.47 -6.66 -15.89
C GLU A 35 1.99 -6.89 -16.26
N GLN A 36 1.07 -6.66 -15.33
CA GLN A 36 -0.37 -6.93 -15.49
C GLN A 36 -1.21 -5.66 -15.63
N VAL A 37 -0.57 -4.49 -15.59
CA VAL A 37 -1.21 -3.17 -15.65
C VAL A 37 -0.46 -2.28 -16.63
N ASP A 38 -0.95 -1.05 -16.82
CA ASP A 38 -0.19 -0.04 -17.57
C ASP A 38 1.14 0.25 -16.86
N ASN A 39 2.24 -0.14 -17.49
CA ASN A 39 3.57 -0.04 -16.91
C ASN A 39 4.00 1.42 -16.65
N GLU A 40 3.60 2.36 -17.49
CA GLU A 40 3.97 3.77 -17.32
C GLU A 40 3.25 4.37 -16.10
N LEU A 41 1.95 4.08 -15.95
CA LEU A 41 1.17 4.53 -14.79
C LEU A 41 1.60 3.83 -13.51
N PHE A 42 2.00 2.55 -13.58
CA PHE A 42 2.60 1.84 -12.45
C PHE A 42 3.87 2.55 -11.95
N LEU A 43 4.83 2.80 -12.84
CA LEU A 43 6.09 3.44 -12.47
C LEU A 43 5.86 4.85 -11.92
N LYS A 44 4.98 5.63 -12.56
CA LYS A 44 4.60 6.96 -12.06
C LYS A 44 3.99 6.91 -10.67
N LEU A 45 3.14 5.92 -10.37
CA LEU A 45 2.58 5.77 -9.03
C LEU A 45 3.65 5.36 -8.01
N ALA A 46 4.57 4.45 -8.37
CA ALA A 46 5.68 4.07 -7.50
C ALA A 46 6.57 5.26 -7.15
N ASP A 47 6.99 6.03 -8.16
CA ASP A 47 7.77 7.26 -7.97
C ASP A 47 7.01 8.28 -7.10
N TYR A 48 5.71 8.47 -7.36
CA TYR A 48 4.88 9.37 -6.57
C TYR A 48 4.81 8.96 -5.09
N ILE A 49 4.71 7.66 -4.81
CA ILE A 49 4.72 7.11 -3.44
C ILE A 49 6.06 7.46 -2.76
N ASP A 50 7.19 7.30 -3.45
CA ASP A 50 8.51 7.61 -2.88
C ASP A 50 8.71 9.10 -2.62
N ASP A 51 8.26 9.96 -3.54
CA ASP A 51 8.45 11.41 -3.47
C ASP A 51 7.50 12.09 -2.48
N ASN A 52 6.28 11.58 -2.32
CA ASN A 52 5.20 12.22 -1.56
C ASN A 52 4.75 11.44 -0.31
N GLY A 53 5.28 10.23 -0.12
CA GLY A 53 5.00 9.39 1.02
C GLY A 53 5.75 9.82 2.28
N TYR A 54 5.51 9.08 3.35
CA TYR A 54 6.19 9.23 4.63
C TYR A 54 6.86 7.91 5.01
N LYS A 55 7.99 8.01 5.73
CA LYS A 55 8.72 6.84 6.20
C LYS A 55 8.13 6.34 7.50
N GLU A 56 7.82 5.06 7.56
CA GLU A 56 7.39 4.38 8.78
C GLU A 56 7.93 2.96 8.86
N PHE A 57 7.92 2.39 10.06
CA PHE A 57 8.33 1.02 10.29
C PHE A 57 7.15 0.05 10.16
N PHE A 58 7.36 -1.01 9.38
CA PHE A 58 6.60 -2.24 9.46
C PHE A 58 7.46 -3.28 10.21
N TYR A 59 7.14 -3.53 11.47
CA TYR A 59 8.04 -4.21 12.42
C TYR A 59 9.43 -3.52 12.45
N SER A 60 10.49 -4.21 12.04
CA SER A 60 11.86 -3.67 12.00
C SER A 60 12.25 -3.06 10.65
N LYS A 61 11.40 -3.19 9.63
CA LYS A 61 11.70 -2.70 8.27
C LYS A 61 11.12 -1.30 8.07
N GLN A 62 11.98 -0.33 7.76
CA GLN A 62 11.52 1.00 7.33
C GLN A 62 11.08 0.94 5.88
N MET A 63 9.91 1.52 5.59
CA MET A 63 9.32 1.59 4.25
C MET A 63 8.72 2.97 4.02
N THR A 64 8.48 3.33 2.76
CA THR A 64 7.73 4.52 2.39
C THR A 64 6.27 4.16 2.17
N PHE A 65 5.37 4.90 2.82
CA PHE A 65 3.93 4.73 2.73
C PHE A 65 3.28 6.01 2.22
N PHE A 66 2.23 5.88 1.44
CA PHE A 66 1.46 7.01 0.94
C PHE A 66 -0.02 6.78 1.23
N ASP A 67 -0.65 7.72 1.94
CA ASP A 67 -2.06 7.66 2.27
C ASP A 67 -2.90 8.37 1.21
N TYR A 68 -3.89 7.67 0.68
CA TYR A 68 -4.84 8.24 -0.28
C TYR A 68 -6.23 7.62 -0.14
N GLY A 69 -7.24 8.47 0.03
CA GLY A 69 -8.61 8.06 0.30
C GLY A 69 -8.71 7.23 1.58
N LYS A 70 -9.13 5.97 1.45
CA LYS A 70 -9.26 5.01 2.59
C LYS A 70 -8.08 4.05 2.70
N HIS A 71 -7.10 4.17 1.82
CA HIS A 71 -6.02 3.21 1.68
C HIS A 71 -4.66 3.84 1.96
N THR A 72 -3.73 2.98 2.38
CA THR A 72 -2.30 3.27 2.44
C THR A 72 -1.62 2.40 1.39
N TYR A 73 -0.74 3.00 0.60
CA TYR A 73 -0.02 2.40 -0.52
C TYR A 73 1.47 2.31 -0.21
N TRP A 74 2.12 1.27 -0.72
CA TRP A 74 3.59 1.12 -0.71
C TRP A 74 3.99 0.23 -1.88
N HIS A 75 5.21 0.39 -2.38
CA HIS A 75 5.72 -0.47 -3.44
C HIS A 75 6.98 -1.23 -2.98
N MET A 76 7.18 -2.39 -3.60
CA MET A 76 8.39 -3.19 -3.47
C MET A 76 8.58 -3.92 -4.80
N GLU A 77 9.75 -3.72 -5.43
CA GLU A 77 10.10 -4.34 -6.70
C GLU A 77 9.02 -4.07 -7.77
N ASN A 78 8.45 -5.11 -8.38
CA ASN A 78 7.43 -5.00 -9.43
C ASN A 78 5.99 -5.03 -8.87
N ILE A 79 5.79 -4.71 -7.59
CA ILE A 79 4.48 -4.75 -6.93
C ILE A 79 4.17 -3.44 -6.22
N ILE A 80 2.97 -2.91 -6.48
CA ILE A 80 2.35 -1.87 -5.63
C ILE A 80 1.27 -2.55 -4.78
N ASN A 81 1.38 -2.34 -3.48
CA ASN A 81 0.46 -2.86 -2.48
C ASN A 81 -0.45 -1.75 -1.95
N ARG A 82 -1.61 -2.14 -1.42
CA ARG A 82 -2.46 -1.28 -0.61
C ARG A 82 -3.14 -2.04 0.52
N CYS A 83 -3.39 -1.38 1.63
CA CYS A 83 -4.29 -1.86 2.68
C CYS A 83 -5.22 -0.73 3.13
N LEU A 84 -6.26 -1.04 3.90
CA LEU A 84 -7.07 0.00 4.54
C LEU A 84 -6.21 0.76 5.56
N LEU A 85 -6.43 2.07 5.70
CA LEU A 85 -5.77 2.91 6.75
C LEU A 85 -5.88 2.28 8.15
N ALA A 86 -7.04 1.70 8.46
CA ALA A 86 -7.27 1.01 9.73
C ALA A 86 -6.41 -0.26 9.92
N ASN A 87 -5.78 -0.76 8.87
CA ASN A 87 -4.95 -1.96 8.87
C ASN A 87 -3.44 -1.67 8.77
N THR A 88 -3.02 -0.39 8.75
CA THR A 88 -1.60 -0.06 8.84
C THR A 88 -1.01 -0.56 10.16
N TYR A 89 0.30 -0.83 10.16
CA TYR A 89 1.02 -1.27 11.34
C TYR A 89 0.86 -0.29 12.50
N HIS A 90 1.13 1.00 12.23
CA HIS A 90 0.95 2.08 13.19
C HIS A 90 -0.42 2.08 13.85
N ARG A 91 -1.48 2.03 13.03
CA ARG A 91 -2.84 2.11 13.56
C ARG A 91 -3.17 0.89 14.41
N ARG A 92 -2.68 -0.29 14.03
CA ARG A 92 -2.84 -1.50 14.84
C ARG A 92 -2.04 -1.46 16.15
N VAL A 93 -0.86 -0.83 16.17
CA VAL A 93 -0.13 -0.58 17.43
C VAL A 93 -0.96 0.32 18.35
N VAL A 94 -1.41 1.46 17.84
CA VAL A 94 -2.21 2.44 18.60
C VAL A 94 -3.49 1.81 19.15
N ASP A 95 -4.14 0.96 18.36
CA ASP A 95 -5.39 0.30 18.75
C ASP A 95 -5.20 -0.99 19.57
N GLY A 96 -3.96 -1.45 19.82
CA GLY A 96 -3.70 -2.72 20.50
C GLY A 96 -4.17 -3.95 19.70
N ARG A 97 -4.18 -3.86 18.36
CA ARG A 97 -4.66 -4.88 17.41
C ARG A 97 -3.55 -5.56 16.61
N LEU A 98 -2.30 -5.52 17.11
CA LEU A 98 -1.24 -6.32 16.49
C LEU A 98 -1.63 -7.81 16.53
N PRO A 99 -1.37 -8.57 15.44
CA PRO A 99 -1.56 -10.01 15.48
C PRO A 99 -0.76 -10.63 16.62
N LYS A 100 -1.38 -11.55 17.36
CA LYS A 100 -0.65 -12.34 18.37
C LYS A 100 0.37 -13.22 17.65
N GLU A 101 1.56 -13.37 18.24
CA GLU A 101 2.51 -14.38 17.76
C GLU A 101 1.82 -15.74 17.77
N LYS A 102 1.98 -16.51 16.69
CA LYS A 102 1.59 -17.92 16.71
C LYS A 102 2.62 -18.64 17.58
N ASN A 103 2.21 -19.05 18.77
CA ASN A 103 2.95 -20.00 19.60
C ASN A 103 3.30 -21.26 18.80
#